data_AF-A0A3D2IPQ4-F1
#
_entry.id   AF-A0A3D2IPQ4-F1
#
_cell.length_a   1.000
_cell.length_b   1.000
_cell.length_c   1.000
_cell.angle_alpha   90.00
_cell.angle_beta   90.00
_cell.angle_gamma   90.00
#
_symmetry.space_group_name_H-M   'P 1'
#
loop_
_entity.id
_entity.type
_entity.pdbx_description
1 polymer ?
#
loop_
_entity_poly.entity_id
_entity_poly.type
_entity_poly.pdbx_seq_one_letter_code
_entity_poly.pdbx_strand_id
1 'polypeptide(L)'
;MSNTTKIPYKIYLEENEMPTSWYNVRADMKNKPAPLLNPATKEPLKAEELTPIFCEELVAQELDNEHARIEIPQEIRDFYRMYRPSPLVRAYCLEEKLQTPAKIYYKFEGNNTSGSHKLNSAIAQAYYAKKQGLKGVTTETGAGQWGTALSMACSYFGLDCKVYMVKVSYEQKPFRREVMRTYGASVTPSPSDTTQVGRAILKEHPGTTGSLGCAISEAVEAATQNEGYRYVLGSVLNLVLLHQSVIGLETKAALDKYGIKPDMIIGCAGGGSNLGGLIAPFMGEKLRGEADYRLIAVEPASCPSFTRGTYAYDFCDTGMICPLA
;
A
#
# COMPACT_ATOMS: atom_id res chain seq x y z
N MET A 1 -22.13 -32.21 -25.38
CA MET A 1 -20.86 -32.45 -24.66
C MET A 1 -20.29 -31.09 -24.29
N SER A 2 -20.50 -30.61 -23.05
CA SER A 2 -19.94 -29.33 -22.63
C SER A 2 -18.42 -29.50 -22.54
N ASN A 3 -17.67 -28.77 -23.34
CA ASN A 3 -16.22 -28.66 -23.20
C ASN A 3 -15.94 -28.00 -21.84
N THR A 4 -15.81 -28.79 -20.78
CA THR A 4 -15.41 -28.28 -19.47
C THR A 4 -13.93 -27.97 -19.55
N THR A 5 -13.60 -26.73 -19.89
CA THR A 5 -12.23 -26.21 -19.86
C THR A 5 -11.64 -26.50 -18.48
N LYS A 6 -10.60 -27.34 -18.44
CA LYS A 6 -9.91 -27.68 -17.19
C LYS A 6 -9.15 -26.45 -16.71
N ILE A 7 -9.59 -25.85 -15.60
CA ILE A 7 -8.91 -24.71 -14.99
C ILE A 7 -7.57 -25.19 -14.39
N PRO A 8 -6.43 -24.59 -14.71
CA PRO A 8 -5.15 -24.98 -14.13
C PRO A 8 -5.10 -24.64 -12.63
N TYR A 9 -4.12 -25.22 -11.91
CA TYR A 9 -3.85 -24.85 -10.51
C TYR A 9 -3.43 -23.39 -10.39
N LYS A 10 -2.62 -22.91 -11.32
CA LYS A 10 -2.15 -21.53 -11.38
C LYS A 10 -2.54 -20.94 -12.72
N ILE A 11 -3.19 -19.79 -12.68
CA ILE A 11 -3.48 -18.98 -13.85
C ILE A 11 -2.42 -17.88 -13.90
N TYR A 12 -1.64 -17.92 -14.97
CA TYR A 12 -0.63 -16.92 -15.28
C TYR A 12 -1.13 -15.99 -16.38
N LEU A 13 -0.79 -14.72 -16.24
CA LEU A 13 -0.88 -13.73 -17.29
C LEU A 13 0.52 -13.53 -17.85
N GLU A 14 0.61 -13.39 -19.17
CA GLU A 14 1.82 -13.04 -19.89
C GLU A 14 2.14 -11.54 -19.69
N GLU A 15 3.39 -11.13 -19.96
CA GLU A 15 3.79 -9.72 -19.77
C GLU A 15 2.97 -8.73 -20.61
N ASN A 16 2.51 -9.13 -21.79
CA ASN A 16 1.65 -8.31 -22.65
C ASN A 16 0.19 -8.22 -22.15
N GLU A 17 -0.20 -9.06 -21.20
CA GLU A 17 -1.49 -9.01 -20.50
C GLU A 17 -1.41 -8.16 -19.21
N MET A 18 -0.23 -7.64 -18.85
CA MET A 18 -0.05 -6.78 -17.68
C MET A 18 -0.80 -5.45 -17.86
N PRO A 19 -1.47 -4.92 -16.82
CA PRO A 19 -2.15 -3.64 -16.90
C PRO A 19 -1.21 -2.49 -17.32
N THR A 20 -1.71 -1.60 -18.18
CA THR A 20 -1.00 -0.39 -18.62
C THR A 20 -1.46 0.87 -17.87
N SER A 21 -2.54 0.78 -17.11
CA SER A 21 -3.08 1.84 -16.27
C SER A 21 -3.49 1.29 -14.91
N TRP A 22 -3.29 2.09 -13.86
CA TRP A 22 -3.98 1.89 -12.58
C TRP A 22 -5.43 2.31 -12.70
N TYR A 23 -6.25 1.84 -11.76
CA TYR A 23 -7.67 2.13 -11.69
C TYR A 23 -8.01 2.89 -10.41
N ASN A 24 -8.51 4.12 -10.58
CA ASN A 24 -8.93 4.99 -9.49
C ASN A 24 -10.43 4.78 -9.20
N VAL A 25 -10.74 3.97 -8.20
CA VAL A 25 -12.15 3.70 -7.83
C VAL A 25 -12.88 4.95 -7.33
N ARG A 26 -12.17 5.99 -6.85
CA ARG A 26 -12.80 7.25 -6.42
C ARG A 26 -13.50 7.97 -7.56
N ALA A 27 -13.05 7.78 -8.80
CA ALA A 27 -13.72 8.35 -9.98
C ALA A 27 -15.18 7.88 -10.08
N ASP A 28 -15.45 6.62 -9.77
CA ASP A 28 -16.79 6.03 -9.82
C ASP A 28 -17.62 6.23 -8.54
N MET A 29 -17.01 6.74 -7.45
CA MET A 29 -17.74 7.00 -6.21
C MET A 29 -18.69 8.19 -6.38
N LYS A 30 -19.98 7.97 -6.05
CA LYS A 30 -21.01 9.03 -6.05
C LYS A 30 -20.77 10.05 -4.94
N ASN A 31 -20.47 9.55 -3.74
CA ASN A 31 -20.07 10.37 -2.60
C ASN A 31 -18.55 10.28 -2.49
N LYS A 32 -17.87 11.41 -2.71
CA LYS A 32 -16.41 11.45 -2.58
C LYS A 32 -15.99 11.35 -1.10
N PRO A 33 -14.83 10.75 -0.80
CA PRO A 33 -14.27 10.74 0.55
C PRO A 33 -14.14 12.16 1.11
N ALA A 34 -14.23 12.29 2.43
CA ALA A 34 -14.00 13.55 3.11
C ALA A 34 -12.54 14.02 2.87
N PRO A 35 -12.29 15.33 2.78
CA PRO A 35 -10.95 15.85 2.52
C PRO A 35 -10.02 15.63 3.73
N LEU A 36 -8.72 15.52 3.48
CA LEU A 36 -7.74 15.60 4.55
C LEU A 36 -7.80 16.99 5.21
N LEU A 37 -7.70 17.06 6.54
CA LEU A 37 -7.74 18.33 7.27
C LEU A 37 -6.36 18.71 7.82
N ASN A 38 -6.08 20.00 7.85
CA ASN A 38 -4.87 20.55 8.41
C ASN A 38 -4.87 20.32 9.94
N PRO A 39 -3.78 19.79 10.52
CA PRO A 39 -3.75 19.42 11.93
C PRO A 39 -3.93 20.61 12.89
N ALA A 40 -3.50 21.80 12.48
CA ALA A 40 -3.58 23.03 13.27
C ALA A 40 -4.90 23.77 13.07
N THR A 41 -5.33 23.98 11.82
CA THR A 41 -6.52 24.81 11.51
C THR A 41 -7.82 24.02 11.47
N LYS A 42 -7.75 22.69 11.28
CA LYS A 42 -8.90 21.81 11.04
C LYS A 42 -9.69 22.11 9.75
N GLU A 43 -9.12 22.92 8.87
CA GLU A 43 -9.67 23.22 7.55
C GLU A 43 -9.17 22.21 6.50
N PRO A 44 -9.90 21.99 5.39
CA PRO A 44 -9.43 21.14 4.29
C PRO A 44 -8.07 21.57 3.75
N LEU A 45 -7.14 20.61 3.64
CA LEU A 45 -5.80 20.84 3.12
C LEU A 45 -5.82 21.13 1.62
N LYS A 46 -4.94 22.04 1.23
CA LYS A 46 -4.61 22.29 -0.18
C LYS A 46 -3.37 21.50 -0.59
N ALA A 47 -3.19 21.34 -1.90
CA ALA A 47 -2.05 20.61 -2.44
C ALA A 47 -0.70 21.21 -1.96
N GLU A 48 -0.61 22.53 -1.89
CA GLU A 48 0.61 23.26 -1.49
C GLU A 48 1.01 23.01 -0.04
N GLU A 49 0.07 22.58 0.81
CA GLU A 49 0.33 22.22 2.21
C GLU A 49 0.85 20.77 2.33
N LEU A 50 0.64 19.94 1.31
CA LEU A 50 1.05 18.54 1.27
C LEU A 50 2.41 18.33 0.59
N THR A 51 2.76 19.17 -0.40
CA THR A 51 4.02 19.06 -1.17
C THR A 51 5.32 19.26 -0.37
N PRO A 52 5.34 19.87 0.83
CA PRO A 52 6.53 19.83 1.70
C PRO A 52 6.79 18.43 2.27
N ILE A 53 5.74 17.61 2.42
CA ILE A 53 5.80 16.28 3.03
C ILE A 53 5.89 15.20 1.96
N PHE A 54 5.04 15.28 0.93
CA PHE A 54 4.90 14.29 -0.12
C PHE A 54 5.45 14.79 -1.47
N CYS A 55 5.72 13.86 -2.39
CA CYS A 55 6.09 14.21 -3.76
C CYS A 55 4.90 14.84 -4.49
N GLU A 56 5.16 15.80 -5.38
CA GLU A 56 4.10 16.60 -6.05
C GLU A 56 3.10 15.74 -6.82
N GLU A 57 3.60 14.80 -7.64
CA GLU A 57 2.76 13.89 -8.41
C GLU A 57 1.92 12.96 -7.51
N LEU A 58 2.47 12.55 -6.36
CA LEU A 58 1.75 11.72 -5.39
C LEU A 58 0.62 12.51 -4.72
N VAL A 59 0.83 13.81 -4.45
CA VAL A 59 -0.23 14.71 -3.97
C VAL A 59 -1.33 14.86 -5.03
N ALA A 60 -0.97 15.04 -6.30
CA ALA A 60 -1.95 15.12 -7.38
C ALA A 60 -2.81 13.85 -7.46
N GLN A 61 -2.19 12.67 -7.39
CA GLN A 61 -2.90 11.38 -7.39
C GLN A 61 -3.76 11.17 -6.14
N GLU A 62 -3.33 11.66 -4.98
CA GLU A 62 -4.11 11.57 -3.75
C GLU A 62 -5.42 12.36 -3.84
N LEU A 63 -5.35 13.53 -4.45
CA LEU A 63 -6.48 14.46 -4.58
C LEU A 63 -7.35 14.20 -5.81
N ASP A 64 -6.93 13.31 -6.72
CA ASP A 64 -7.67 12.97 -7.95
C ASP A 64 -8.94 12.16 -7.66
N ASN A 65 -10.08 12.77 -7.96
CA ASN A 65 -11.42 12.18 -7.81
C ASN A 65 -12.13 11.96 -9.16
N GLU A 66 -11.45 12.22 -10.28
CA GLU A 66 -12.08 12.40 -11.59
C GLU A 66 -11.57 11.37 -12.60
N HIS A 67 -10.26 11.09 -12.62
CA HIS A 67 -9.67 10.22 -13.64
C HIS A 67 -9.72 8.76 -13.21
N ALA A 68 -10.62 7.97 -13.81
CA ALA A 68 -10.77 6.55 -13.53
C ALA A 68 -9.54 5.71 -13.91
N ARG A 69 -8.73 6.18 -14.86
CA ARG A 69 -7.53 5.51 -15.37
C ARG A 69 -6.35 6.45 -15.32
N ILE A 70 -5.28 6.00 -14.67
CA ILE A 70 -4.01 6.73 -14.60
C ILE A 70 -2.96 5.80 -15.22
N GLU A 71 -2.28 6.27 -16.27
CA GLU A 71 -1.28 5.47 -16.97
C GLU A 71 -0.14 5.07 -16.03
N ILE A 72 0.33 3.83 -16.15
CA ILE A 72 1.52 3.36 -15.42
C ILE A 72 2.75 3.71 -16.27
N PRO A 73 3.64 4.59 -15.77
CA PRO A 73 4.91 4.92 -16.43
C PRO A 73 5.68 3.67 -16.88
N GLN A 74 6.34 3.77 -18.04
CA GLN A 74 7.06 2.64 -18.63
C GLN A 74 8.12 2.07 -17.69
N GLU A 75 8.84 2.93 -16.97
CA GLU A 75 9.88 2.55 -16.00
C GLU A 75 9.32 1.75 -14.82
N ILE A 76 8.09 2.05 -14.39
CA ILE A 76 7.40 1.27 -13.36
C ILE A 76 6.97 -0.09 -13.94
N ARG A 77 6.46 -0.12 -15.17
CA ARG A 77 6.10 -1.37 -15.86
C ARG A 77 7.32 -2.26 -16.08
N ASP A 78 8.47 -1.68 -16.43
CA ASP A 78 9.73 -2.40 -16.57
C ASP A 78 10.16 -3.05 -15.26
N PHE A 79 10.02 -2.31 -14.14
CA PHE A 79 10.29 -2.86 -12.82
C PHE A 79 9.28 -3.97 -12.43
N TYR A 80 7.99 -3.80 -12.77
CA TYR A 80 6.97 -4.81 -12.52
C TYR A 80 7.27 -6.14 -13.20
N ARG A 81 7.90 -6.17 -14.39
CA ARG A 81 8.26 -7.44 -15.08
C ARG A 81 9.11 -8.39 -14.23
N MET A 82 9.83 -7.88 -13.23
CA MET A 82 10.61 -8.74 -12.32
C MET A 82 9.75 -9.64 -11.43
N TYR A 83 8.46 -9.31 -11.22
CA TYR A 83 7.62 -10.05 -10.26
C TYR A 83 6.12 -10.06 -10.57
N ARG A 84 5.68 -9.34 -11.60
CA ARG A 84 4.29 -9.27 -12.08
C ARG A 84 4.21 -9.77 -13.52
N PRO A 85 3.04 -10.29 -13.96
CA PRO A 85 1.82 -10.49 -13.18
C PRO A 85 1.95 -11.57 -12.09
N SER A 86 1.31 -11.37 -10.93
CA SER A 86 1.30 -12.39 -9.89
C SER A 86 0.28 -13.49 -10.23
N PRO A 87 0.48 -14.77 -9.83
CA PRO A 87 -0.45 -15.82 -10.22
C PRO A 87 -1.77 -15.74 -9.46
N LEU A 88 -2.88 -16.05 -10.14
CA LEU A 88 -4.15 -16.38 -9.51
C LEU A 88 -4.21 -17.90 -9.35
N VAL A 89 -4.28 -18.39 -8.12
CA VAL A 89 -4.16 -19.82 -7.81
C VAL A 89 -5.50 -20.37 -7.34
N ARG A 90 -5.92 -21.50 -7.91
CA ARG A 90 -7.10 -22.25 -7.44
C ARG A 90 -6.70 -23.24 -6.35
N ALA A 91 -7.35 -23.16 -5.20
CA ALA A 91 -7.03 -23.93 -4.01
C ALA A 91 -7.76 -25.29 -3.99
N TYR A 92 -7.54 -26.14 -4.99
CA TYR A 92 -8.19 -27.45 -5.11
C TYR A 92 -8.12 -28.30 -3.82
N CYS A 93 -6.95 -28.37 -3.18
CA CYS A 93 -6.79 -29.15 -1.95
C CYS A 93 -7.60 -28.56 -0.77
N LEU A 94 -7.79 -27.23 -0.74
CA LEU A 94 -8.63 -26.59 0.28
C LEU A 94 -10.11 -26.83 -0.01
N GLU A 95 -10.52 -26.74 -1.28
CA GLU A 95 -11.88 -27.08 -1.72
C GLU A 95 -12.25 -28.52 -1.30
N GLU A 96 -11.36 -29.48 -1.58
CA GLU A 96 -11.52 -30.89 -1.20
C GLU A 96 -11.58 -31.07 0.32
N LYS A 97 -10.64 -30.44 1.06
CA LYS A 97 -10.58 -30.55 2.51
C LYS A 97 -11.83 -30.00 3.20
N LEU A 98 -12.42 -28.93 2.65
CA LEU A 98 -13.65 -28.32 3.16
C LEU A 98 -14.91 -29.04 2.67
N GLN A 99 -14.79 -29.98 1.73
CA GLN A 99 -15.92 -30.63 1.04
C GLN A 99 -16.95 -29.61 0.53
N THR A 100 -16.45 -28.48 0.03
CA THR A 100 -17.29 -27.35 -0.39
C THR A 100 -17.54 -27.39 -1.90
N PRO A 101 -18.75 -27.04 -2.37
CA PRO A 101 -18.99 -26.82 -3.78
C PRO A 101 -18.37 -25.51 -4.29
N ALA A 102 -17.90 -24.64 -3.39
CA ALA A 102 -17.28 -23.36 -3.74
C ALA A 102 -15.93 -23.59 -4.45
N LYS A 103 -15.66 -22.77 -5.47
CA LYS A 103 -14.36 -22.71 -6.14
C LYS A 103 -13.54 -21.59 -5.48
N ILE A 104 -12.40 -21.90 -4.90
CA ILE A 104 -11.61 -20.98 -4.09
C ILE A 104 -10.37 -20.56 -4.88
N TYR A 105 -10.23 -19.27 -5.12
CA TYR A 105 -9.06 -18.68 -5.76
C TYR A 105 -8.37 -17.69 -4.82
N TYR A 106 -7.05 -17.60 -4.90
CA TYR A 106 -6.28 -16.59 -4.20
C TYR A 106 -5.24 -15.95 -5.12
N LYS A 107 -5.21 -14.61 -5.12
CA LYS A 107 -4.21 -13.81 -5.83
C LYS A 107 -2.93 -13.76 -5.00
N PHE A 108 -1.86 -14.40 -5.47
CA PHE A 108 -0.66 -14.61 -4.66
C PHE A 108 0.36 -13.46 -4.81
N GLU A 109 0.17 -12.41 -4.02
CA GLU A 109 1.06 -11.22 -3.98
C GLU A 109 2.38 -11.43 -3.20
N GLY A 110 2.64 -12.66 -2.72
CA GLY A 110 3.85 -12.99 -1.97
C GLY A 110 5.07 -13.32 -2.82
N ASN A 111 4.93 -13.37 -4.15
CA ASN A 111 5.96 -13.87 -5.07
C ASN A 111 7.05 -12.84 -5.46
N ASN A 112 7.43 -11.95 -4.55
CA ASN A 112 8.49 -10.97 -4.78
C ASN A 112 9.46 -10.92 -3.60
N THR A 113 10.60 -10.25 -3.78
CA THR A 113 11.66 -10.09 -2.78
C THR A 113 11.19 -9.43 -1.47
N SER A 114 10.19 -8.55 -1.52
CA SER A 114 9.57 -7.98 -0.31
C SER A 114 8.57 -8.93 0.38
N GLY A 115 8.19 -10.01 -0.30
CA GLY A 115 7.22 -11.01 0.14
C GLY A 115 5.79 -10.48 0.28
N SER A 116 5.44 -9.37 -0.38
CA SER A 116 4.11 -8.77 -0.24
C SER A 116 3.73 -7.82 -1.38
N HIS A 117 2.44 -7.43 -1.43
CA HIS A 117 1.88 -6.41 -2.33
C HIS A 117 2.54 -5.03 -2.21
N LYS A 118 3.29 -4.74 -1.13
CA LYS A 118 3.78 -3.39 -0.84
C LYS A 118 4.72 -2.83 -1.90
N LEU A 119 5.43 -3.71 -2.61
CA LEU A 119 6.31 -3.32 -3.71
C LEU A 119 5.57 -2.59 -4.84
N ASN A 120 4.28 -2.87 -5.04
CA ASN A 120 3.45 -2.25 -6.08
C ASN A 120 3.37 -0.72 -5.96
N SER A 121 3.24 -0.21 -4.72
CA SER A 121 3.19 1.23 -4.44
C SER A 121 4.58 1.81 -4.14
N ALA A 122 5.48 1.01 -3.54
CA ALA A 122 6.84 1.45 -3.25
C ALA A 122 7.58 1.92 -4.49
N ILE A 123 7.48 1.16 -5.60
CA ILE A 123 8.13 1.53 -6.85
C ILE A 123 7.57 2.82 -7.45
N ALA A 124 6.25 3.02 -7.37
CA ALA A 124 5.62 4.23 -7.90
C ALA A 124 6.06 5.47 -7.10
N GLN A 125 6.06 5.37 -5.78
CA GLN A 125 6.51 6.47 -4.92
C GLN A 125 8.00 6.78 -5.10
N ALA A 126 8.86 5.76 -5.24
CA ALA A 126 10.28 5.95 -5.54
C ALA A 126 10.50 6.55 -6.95
N TYR A 127 9.74 6.10 -7.94
CA TYR A 127 9.80 6.65 -9.30
C TYR A 127 9.46 8.14 -9.33
N TYR A 128 8.35 8.54 -8.70
CA TYR A 128 7.95 9.94 -8.70
C TYR A 128 8.89 10.82 -7.86
N ALA A 129 9.45 10.30 -6.76
CA ALA A 129 10.53 10.96 -6.03
C ALA A 129 11.76 11.20 -6.93
N LYS A 130 12.18 10.18 -7.69
CA LYS A 130 13.29 10.29 -8.64
C LYS A 130 13.01 11.29 -9.75
N LYS A 131 11.80 11.24 -10.34
CA LYS A 131 11.36 12.13 -11.41
C LYS A 131 11.33 13.59 -10.97
N GLN A 132 10.97 13.86 -9.71
CA GLN A 132 11.01 15.19 -9.11
C GLN A 132 12.44 15.66 -8.77
N GLY A 133 13.46 14.80 -8.92
CA GLY A 133 14.85 15.14 -8.64
C GLY A 133 15.22 15.09 -7.15
N LEU A 134 14.47 14.35 -6.34
CA LEU A 134 14.76 14.19 -4.91
C LEU A 134 16.03 13.34 -4.69
N LYS A 135 16.70 13.59 -3.56
CA LYS A 135 17.88 12.84 -3.11
C LYS A 135 17.51 11.49 -2.51
N GLY A 136 16.35 11.45 -1.84
CA GLY A 136 15.90 10.25 -1.15
C GLY A 136 14.52 10.42 -0.54
N VAL A 137 14.11 9.40 0.21
CA VAL A 137 12.82 9.37 0.91
C VAL A 137 12.99 8.92 2.35
N THR A 138 12.07 9.32 3.21
CA THR A 138 11.95 8.84 4.58
C THR A 138 10.66 8.04 4.74
N THR A 139 10.67 7.05 5.63
CA THR A 139 9.46 6.25 5.88
C THR A 139 9.48 5.60 7.25
N GLU A 140 8.31 5.17 7.71
CA GLU A 140 8.13 4.33 8.88
C GLU A 140 8.15 2.84 8.51
N THR A 141 8.39 1.94 9.47
CA THR A 141 7.95 0.56 9.32
C THR A 141 7.74 -0.14 10.66
N GLY A 142 6.68 -0.94 10.76
CA GLY A 142 6.45 -1.82 11.91
C GLY A 142 7.24 -3.11 11.76
N ALA A 143 6.57 -4.15 11.26
CA ALA A 143 7.17 -5.46 11.10
C ALA A 143 8.23 -5.57 9.99
N GLY A 144 8.38 -4.56 9.12
CA GLY A 144 9.46 -4.44 8.13
C GLY A 144 9.10 -4.68 6.67
N GLN A 145 7.87 -5.12 6.34
CA GLN A 145 7.49 -5.39 4.94
C GLN A 145 7.48 -4.12 4.07
N TRP A 146 7.00 -3.00 4.60
CA TRP A 146 6.98 -1.72 3.88
C TRP A 146 8.40 -1.18 3.68
N GLY A 147 9.20 -1.13 4.75
CA GLY A 147 10.60 -0.73 4.65
C GLY A 147 11.37 -1.58 3.64
N THR A 148 11.19 -2.91 3.65
CA THR A 148 11.83 -3.81 2.67
C THR A 148 11.45 -3.48 1.23
N ALA A 149 10.16 -3.29 0.96
CA ALA A 149 9.68 -2.96 -0.39
C ALA A 149 10.23 -1.62 -0.88
N LEU A 150 10.24 -0.60 0.00
CA LEU A 150 10.75 0.72 -0.33
C LEU A 150 12.26 0.73 -0.51
N SER A 151 13.03 0.05 0.35
CA SER A 151 14.49 -0.03 0.21
C SER A 151 14.88 -0.61 -1.15
N MET A 152 14.20 -1.66 -1.63
CA MET A 152 14.43 -2.21 -2.96
C MET A 152 14.11 -1.21 -4.07
N ALA A 153 12.95 -0.54 -3.99
CA ALA A 153 12.54 0.45 -4.99
C ALA A 153 13.50 1.66 -5.05
N CYS A 154 13.94 2.16 -3.90
CA CYS A 154 14.93 3.23 -3.81
C CYS A 154 16.29 2.80 -4.38
N SER A 155 16.74 1.57 -4.06
CA SER A 155 17.96 1.00 -4.61
C SER A 155 17.94 0.96 -6.15
N TYR A 156 16.81 0.56 -6.74
CA TYR A 156 16.63 0.53 -8.20
C TYR A 156 16.74 1.91 -8.86
N PHE A 157 16.25 2.97 -8.22
CA PHE A 157 16.31 4.34 -8.75
C PHE A 157 17.51 5.17 -8.25
N GLY A 158 18.39 4.58 -7.44
CA GLY A 158 19.51 5.27 -6.82
C GLY A 158 19.09 6.42 -5.92
N LEU A 159 18.05 6.20 -5.10
CA LEU A 159 17.57 7.13 -4.06
C LEU A 159 18.04 6.68 -2.68
N ASP A 160 18.36 7.63 -1.79
CA ASP A 160 18.54 7.31 -0.37
C ASP A 160 17.21 6.90 0.27
N CYS A 161 17.25 5.97 1.22
CA CYS A 161 16.09 5.46 1.92
C CYS A 161 16.36 5.42 3.43
N LYS A 162 15.70 6.33 4.16
CA LYS A 162 15.79 6.43 5.63
C LYS A 162 14.53 5.83 6.26
N VAL A 163 14.68 4.66 6.87
CA VAL A 163 13.59 3.89 7.48
C VAL A 163 13.62 4.04 9.00
N TYR A 164 12.53 4.53 9.58
CA TYR A 164 12.28 4.54 11.01
C TYR A 164 11.49 3.29 11.38
N MET A 165 12.14 2.29 11.97
CA MET A 165 11.53 1.01 12.30
C MET A 165 11.12 0.98 13.78
N VAL A 166 9.89 0.56 14.08
CA VAL A 166 9.41 0.44 15.47
C VAL A 166 10.38 -0.40 16.30
N LYS A 167 10.88 0.15 17.41
CA LYS A 167 12.01 -0.39 18.19
C LYS A 167 11.85 -1.85 18.59
N VAL A 168 10.70 -2.25 19.13
CA VAL A 168 10.44 -3.68 19.45
C VAL A 168 10.54 -4.58 18.22
N SER A 169 10.08 -4.11 17.06
CA SER A 169 10.16 -4.89 15.82
C SER A 169 11.58 -4.89 15.25
N TYR A 170 12.33 -3.79 15.39
CA TYR A 170 13.73 -3.71 15.00
C TYR A 170 14.58 -4.75 15.74
N GLU A 171 14.29 -4.97 17.03
CA GLU A 171 14.98 -5.93 17.90
C GLU A 171 14.54 -7.38 17.63
N GLN A 172 13.23 -7.62 17.56
CA GLN A 172 12.67 -8.98 17.43
C GLN A 172 12.69 -9.53 15.99
N LYS A 173 12.80 -8.67 14.97
CA LYS A 173 12.73 -9.07 13.55
C LYS A 173 13.97 -8.62 12.77
N PRO A 174 15.18 -9.03 13.18
CA PRO A 174 16.43 -8.53 12.62
C PRO A 174 16.59 -8.85 11.13
N PHE A 175 16.05 -9.97 10.63
CA PHE A 175 16.22 -10.34 9.22
C PHE A 175 15.66 -9.32 8.24
N ARG A 176 14.51 -8.71 8.54
CA ARG A 176 13.96 -7.67 7.64
C ARG A 176 14.80 -6.40 7.67
N ARG A 177 15.36 -6.04 8.83
CA ARG A 177 16.34 -4.95 8.94
C ARG A 177 17.57 -5.22 8.06
N GLU A 178 18.11 -6.44 8.09
CA GLU A 178 19.27 -6.79 7.26
C GLU A 178 18.95 -6.83 5.76
N VAL A 179 17.73 -7.22 5.37
CA VAL A 179 17.28 -7.10 3.97
C VAL A 179 17.22 -5.62 3.54
N MET A 180 16.64 -4.75 4.35
CA MET A 180 16.62 -3.30 4.08
C MET A 180 18.03 -2.73 3.91
N ARG A 181 18.97 -3.10 4.79
CA ARG A 181 20.37 -2.67 4.72
C ARG A 181 21.12 -3.21 3.50
N THR A 182 20.83 -4.44 3.09
CA THR A 182 21.39 -5.02 1.84
C THR A 182 21.02 -4.17 0.62
N TYR A 183 19.83 -3.58 0.61
CA TYR A 183 19.40 -2.63 -0.43
C TYR A 183 19.93 -1.19 -0.22
N GLY A 184 20.78 -0.95 0.79
CA GLY A 184 21.40 0.34 1.05
C GLY A 184 20.59 1.29 1.94
N ALA A 185 19.48 0.85 2.53
CA ALA A 185 18.68 1.70 3.40
C ALA A 185 19.30 1.87 4.79
N SER A 186 19.19 3.08 5.33
CA SER A 186 19.47 3.37 6.74
C SER A 186 18.25 2.99 7.58
N VAL A 187 18.44 2.16 8.61
CA VAL A 187 17.33 1.70 9.47
C VAL A 187 17.58 2.15 10.92
N THR A 188 16.73 3.07 11.39
CA THR A 188 16.79 3.68 12.72
C THR A 188 15.68 3.12 13.62
N PRO A 189 15.97 2.61 14.82
CA PRO A 189 14.94 2.16 15.77
C PRO A 189 14.17 3.36 16.37
N SER A 190 12.86 3.42 16.17
CA SER A 190 11.98 4.48 16.67
C SER A 190 11.20 4.06 17.93
N PRO A 191 11.11 4.90 18.99
CA PRO A 191 11.61 6.27 19.05
C PRO A 191 13.13 6.36 19.18
N SER A 192 13.74 7.29 18.43
CA SER A 192 15.19 7.52 18.37
C SER A 192 15.60 8.87 18.98
N ASP A 193 16.90 9.06 19.23
CA ASP A 193 17.48 10.34 19.65
C ASP A 193 17.88 11.24 18.46
N THR A 194 17.68 10.78 17.22
CA THR A 194 18.10 11.48 15.99
C THR A 194 17.14 12.61 15.59
N THR A 195 15.94 12.65 16.15
CA THR A 195 14.88 13.63 15.88
C THR A 195 14.42 14.34 17.16
N GLN A 196 13.85 15.54 17.04
CA GLN A 196 13.28 16.28 18.17
C GLN A 196 12.08 15.55 18.76
N VAL A 197 11.17 15.06 17.92
CA VAL A 197 9.98 14.30 18.34
C VAL A 197 10.38 12.98 19.00
N GLY A 198 11.39 12.27 18.47
CA GLY A 198 11.91 11.06 19.09
C GLY A 198 12.49 11.32 20.49
N ARG A 199 13.29 12.39 20.65
CA ARG A 199 13.82 12.81 21.97
C ARG A 199 12.69 13.20 22.93
N ALA A 200 11.65 13.88 22.47
CA ALA A 200 10.49 14.23 23.28
C ALA A 200 9.74 12.98 23.78
N ILE A 201 9.45 12.03 22.88
CA ILE A 201 8.80 10.75 23.21
C ILE A 201 9.64 9.95 24.22
N LEU A 202 10.95 9.88 24.03
CA LEU A 202 11.85 9.16 24.97
C LEU A 202 11.91 9.81 26.36
N LYS A 203 11.81 11.14 26.42
CA LYS A 203 11.77 11.88 27.68
C LYS A 203 10.46 11.67 28.42
N GLU A 204 9.33 11.68 27.71
CA GLU A 204 8.00 11.47 28.29
C GLU A 204 7.74 10.01 28.66
N HIS A 205 8.24 9.07 27.86
CA HIS A 205 8.06 7.63 28.04
C HIS A 205 9.41 6.88 28.06
N PRO A 206 10.21 7.02 29.14
CA PRO A 206 11.48 6.29 29.26
C PRO A 206 11.28 4.78 29.13
N GLY A 207 12.12 4.13 28.32
CA GLY A 207 12.06 2.68 28.10
C GLY A 207 10.95 2.20 27.16
N THR A 208 10.20 3.11 26.53
CA THR A 208 9.20 2.74 25.52
C THR A 208 9.82 1.94 24.37
N THR A 209 9.09 0.91 23.93
CA THR A 209 9.48 0.05 22.81
C THR A 209 8.94 0.54 21.46
N GLY A 210 8.33 1.72 21.44
CA GLY A 210 7.84 2.42 20.27
C GLY A 210 6.50 1.91 19.72
N SER A 211 5.91 2.73 18.86
CA SER A 211 4.70 2.42 18.10
C SER A 211 4.89 2.81 16.63
N LEU A 212 3.99 2.36 15.76
CA LEU A 212 4.01 2.82 14.36
C LEU A 212 3.82 4.33 14.28
N GLY A 213 2.97 4.91 15.13
CA GLY A 213 2.75 6.35 15.20
C GLY A 213 4.03 7.13 15.57
N CYS A 214 4.85 6.63 16.50
CA CYS A 214 6.15 7.25 16.79
C CYS A 214 7.06 7.28 15.56
N ALA A 215 7.11 6.17 14.83
CA ALA A 215 7.95 6.03 13.64
C ALA A 215 7.48 6.94 12.49
N ILE A 216 6.17 7.15 12.34
CA ILE A 216 5.60 8.11 11.38
C ILE A 216 6.06 9.53 11.73
N SER A 217 5.90 9.96 12.98
CA SER A 217 6.25 11.31 13.39
C SER A 217 7.74 11.61 13.14
N GLU A 218 8.64 10.65 13.44
CA GLU A 218 10.07 10.80 13.13
C GLU A 218 10.38 10.83 11.64
N ALA A 219 9.72 9.98 10.84
CA ALA A 219 9.91 9.95 9.41
C ALA A 219 9.47 11.26 8.75
N VAL A 220 8.34 11.84 9.19
CA VAL A 220 7.84 13.14 8.73
C VAL A 220 8.76 14.28 9.15
N GLU A 221 9.22 14.30 10.41
CA GLU A 221 10.22 15.29 10.86
C GLU A 221 11.48 15.20 9.99
N ALA A 222 11.97 13.99 9.75
CA ALA A 222 13.16 13.79 8.93
C ALA A 222 12.95 14.22 7.46
N ALA A 223 11.77 14.02 6.87
CA ALA A 223 11.48 14.53 5.52
C ALA A 223 11.54 16.06 5.47
N THR A 224 10.91 16.72 6.43
CA THR A 224 10.77 18.18 6.45
C THR A 224 12.05 18.91 6.82
N GLN A 225 12.94 18.28 7.59
CA GLN A 225 14.22 18.85 8.01
C GLN A 225 15.39 18.54 7.06
N ASN A 226 15.22 17.63 6.10
CA ASN A 226 16.27 17.26 5.14
C ASN A 226 15.92 17.73 3.72
N GLU A 227 16.65 18.72 3.21
CA GLU A 227 16.45 19.23 1.85
C GLU A 227 16.64 18.12 0.80
N GLY A 228 15.64 17.98 -0.09
CA GLY A 228 15.62 16.96 -1.13
C GLY A 228 15.09 15.60 -0.66
N TYR A 229 14.42 15.53 0.49
CA TYR A 229 13.71 14.34 0.96
C TYR A 229 12.20 14.56 1.02
N ARG A 230 11.45 13.48 0.82
CA ARG A 230 9.99 13.44 1.06
C ARG A 230 9.62 12.19 1.84
N TYR A 231 8.57 12.31 2.63
CA TYR A 231 7.98 11.19 3.34
C TYR A 231 7.14 10.36 2.38
N VAL A 232 7.21 9.05 2.53
CA VAL A 232 6.43 8.06 1.79
C VAL A 232 5.83 7.06 2.76
N LEU A 233 4.66 6.51 2.42
CA LEU A 233 3.90 5.61 3.29
C LEU A 233 3.23 4.48 2.52
N GLY A 234 3.05 3.35 3.19
CA GLY A 234 2.70 2.09 2.55
C GLY A 234 1.22 1.70 2.57
N SER A 235 0.32 2.55 3.09
CA SER A 235 -1.10 2.22 3.24
C SER A 235 -1.99 3.46 3.45
N VAL A 236 -3.31 3.23 3.54
CA VAL A 236 -4.38 4.19 3.90
C VAL A 236 -4.73 5.18 2.80
N LEU A 237 -3.74 5.89 2.26
CA LEU A 237 -3.93 6.92 1.25
C LEU A 237 -4.47 6.39 -0.08
N ASN A 238 -5.24 7.22 -0.78
CA ASN A 238 -5.83 6.91 -2.08
C ASN A 238 -4.77 6.53 -3.11
N LEU A 239 -3.66 7.27 -3.20
CA LEU A 239 -2.57 6.99 -4.13
C LEU A 239 -2.02 5.57 -3.93
N VAL A 240 -2.02 5.07 -2.68
CA VAL A 240 -1.55 3.72 -2.39
C VAL A 240 -2.57 2.71 -2.91
N LEU A 241 -3.86 2.90 -2.67
CA LEU A 241 -4.91 2.04 -3.21
C LEU A 241 -4.91 2.04 -4.74
N LEU A 242 -4.70 3.21 -5.36
CA LEU A 242 -4.54 3.38 -6.79
C LEU A 242 -3.41 2.48 -7.31
N HIS A 243 -2.19 2.59 -6.76
CA HIS A 243 -1.07 1.75 -7.20
C HIS A 243 -1.33 0.25 -6.97
N GLN A 244 -2.06 -0.09 -5.90
CA GLN A 244 -2.43 -1.48 -5.60
C GLN A 244 -3.53 -2.03 -6.51
N SER A 245 -4.23 -1.19 -7.29
CA SER A 245 -5.29 -1.63 -8.22
C SER A 245 -4.80 -2.63 -9.26
N VAL A 246 -3.49 -2.67 -9.54
CA VAL A 246 -2.85 -3.70 -10.40
C VAL A 246 -3.19 -5.12 -9.94
N ILE A 247 -3.38 -5.34 -8.63
CA ILE A 247 -3.79 -6.62 -8.06
C ILE A 247 -5.16 -7.04 -8.61
N GLY A 248 -6.15 -6.16 -8.48
CA GLY A 248 -7.51 -6.40 -8.93
C GLY A 248 -7.59 -6.50 -10.46
N LEU A 249 -6.87 -5.64 -11.17
CA LEU A 249 -6.87 -5.62 -12.64
C LEU A 249 -6.35 -6.93 -13.23
N GLU A 250 -5.22 -7.42 -12.72
CA GLU A 250 -4.70 -8.73 -13.12
C GLU A 250 -5.59 -9.89 -12.65
N THR A 251 -6.20 -9.78 -11.46
CA THR A 251 -7.14 -10.81 -10.98
C THR A 251 -8.32 -10.92 -11.94
N LYS A 252 -8.89 -9.79 -12.35
CA LYS A 252 -10.00 -9.75 -13.30
C LYS A 252 -9.59 -10.32 -14.66
N ALA A 253 -8.45 -9.90 -15.22
CA ALA A 253 -7.96 -10.43 -16.49
C ALA A 253 -7.72 -11.96 -16.44
N ALA A 254 -7.17 -12.47 -15.33
CA ALA A 254 -6.97 -13.91 -15.13
C ALA A 254 -8.29 -14.69 -15.04
N LEU A 255 -9.31 -14.13 -14.40
CA LEU A 255 -10.65 -14.71 -14.31
C LEU A 255 -11.36 -14.69 -15.68
N ASP A 256 -11.31 -13.56 -16.39
CA ASP A 256 -11.90 -13.36 -17.71
C ASP A 256 -11.34 -14.35 -18.74
N LYS A 257 -10.03 -14.65 -18.70
CA LYS A 257 -9.33 -15.64 -19.56
C LYS A 257 -9.97 -17.04 -19.53
N TYR A 258 -10.65 -17.37 -18.43
CA TYR A 258 -11.34 -18.64 -18.25
C TYR A 258 -12.86 -18.50 -18.10
N GLY A 259 -13.42 -17.31 -18.36
CA GLY A 259 -14.85 -17.03 -18.22
C GLY A 259 -15.37 -17.23 -16.79
N ILE A 260 -14.54 -16.98 -15.78
CA ILE A 260 -14.91 -17.15 -14.37
C ILE A 260 -15.44 -15.81 -13.84
N LYS A 261 -16.66 -15.81 -13.31
CA LYS A 261 -17.20 -14.67 -12.56
C LYS A 261 -17.13 -14.95 -11.06
N PRO A 262 -16.50 -14.10 -10.24
CA PRO A 262 -16.48 -14.29 -8.80
C PRO A 262 -17.81 -13.86 -8.18
N ASP A 263 -18.35 -14.65 -7.25
CA ASP A 263 -19.52 -14.26 -6.44
C ASP A 263 -19.10 -13.42 -5.23
N MET A 264 -17.93 -13.72 -4.67
CA MET A 264 -17.41 -13.14 -3.45
C MET A 264 -15.92 -12.84 -3.56
N ILE A 265 -15.49 -11.70 -3.02
CA ILE A 265 -14.08 -11.30 -2.93
C ILE A 265 -13.78 -10.95 -1.47
N ILE A 266 -12.76 -11.58 -0.93
CA ILE A 266 -12.37 -11.48 0.48
C ILE A 266 -10.92 -10.99 0.56
N GLY A 267 -10.63 -10.07 1.46
CA GLY A 267 -9.26 -9.61 1.70
C GLY A 267 -9.07 -9.14 3.14
N CYS A 268 -7.84 -9.29 3.65
CA CYS A 268 -7.51 -8.79 4.97
C CYS A 268 -7.30 -7.27 4.93
N ALA A 269 -7.67 -6.60 6.03
CA ALA A 269 -7.52 -5.18 6.19
C ALA A 269 -6.65 -4.88 7.41
N GLY A 270 -5.39 -4.53 7.14
CA GLY A 270 -4.62 -3.67 8.04
C GLY A 270 -5.06 -2.22 7.79
N GLY A 271 -4.22 -1.41 7.16
CA GLY A 271 -4.65 -0.11 6.60
C GLY A 271 -5.39 -0.22 5.25
N GLY A 272 -5.95 -1.39 4.90
CA GLY A 272 -6.85 -1.58 3.75
C GLY A 272 -6.24 -1.66 2.34
N SER A 273 -4.99 -1.25 2.09
CA SER A 273 -4.49 -1.04 0.71
C SER A 273 -4.50 -2.29 -0.20
N ASN A 274 -4.17 -3.47 0.34
CA ASN A 274 -4.21 -4.72 -0.42
C ASN A 274 -5.64 -5.13 -0.81
N LEU A 275 -6.59 -5.00 0.13
CA LEU A 275 -8.01 -5.28 -0.11
C LEU A 275 -8.55 -4.26 -1.12
N GLY A 276 -8.30 -2.97 -0.89
CA GLY A 276 -8.70 -1.89 -1.79
C GLY A 276 -8.20 -2.11 -3.22
N GLY A 277 -6.91 -2.42 -3.38
CA GLY A 277 -6.32 -2.74 -4.69
C GLY A 277 -6.91 -3.99 -5.35
N LEU A 278 -7.19 -5.05 -4.59
CA LEU A 278 -7.84 -6.26 -5.09
C LEU A 278 -9.27 -5.97 -5.57
N ILE A 279 -10.06 -5.25 -4.78
CA ILE A 279 -11.48 -5.03 -5.09
C ILE A 279 -11.70 -3.86 -6.06
N ALA A 280 -10.73 -2.96 -6.24
CA ALA A 280 -10.91 -1.71 -6.99
C ALA A 280 -11.70 -1.87 -8.31
N PRO A 281 -11.27 -2.69 -9.29
CA PRO A 281 -12.01 -2.84 -10.54
C PRO A 281 -13.40 -3.47 -10.37
N PHE A 282 -13.55 -4.41 -9.43
CA PHE A 282 -14.85 -5.06 -9.14
C PHE A 282 -15.83 -4.11 -8.46
N MET A 283 -15.35 -3.29 -7.53
CA MET A 283 -16.14 -2.23 -6.89
C MET A 283 -16.53 -1.19 -7.92
N GLY A 284 -15.63 -0.85 -8.86
CA GLY A 284 -15.92 -0.02 -10.01
C GLY A 284 -17.16 -0.48 -10.81
N GLU A 285 -17.15 -1.74 -11.25
CA GLU A 285 -18.29 -2.35 -11.94
C GLU A 285 -19.57 -2.32 -11.09
N LYS A 286 -19.45 -2.58 -9.78
CA LYS A 286 -20.57 -2.52 -8.84
C LYS A 286 -21.15 -1.10 -8.71
N LEU A 287 -20.30 -0.07 -8.62
CA LEU A 287 -20.72 1.33 -8.52
C LEU A 287 -21.40 1.83 -9.79
N ARG A 288 -20.96 1.35 -10.96
CA ARG A 288 -21.60 1.63 -12.27
C ARG A 288 -22.83 0.77 -12.56
N GLY A 289 -23.15 -0.22 -11.72
CA GLY A 289 -24.31 -1.11 -11.88
C GLY A 289 -24.12 -2.22 -12.92
N GLU A 290 -22.87 -2.52 -13.28
CA GLU A 290 -22.50 -3.53 -14.30
C GLU A 290 -22.50 -4.95 -13.72
N ALA A 291 -22.19 -5.09 -12.43
CA ALA A 291 -22.14 -6.36 -11.73
C ALA A 291 -22.48 -6.21 -10.25
N ASP A 292 -22.84 -7.32 -9.59
CA ASP A 292 -23.07 -7.35 -8.15
C ASP A 292 -22.15 -8.40 -7.50
N TYR A 293 -21.23 -7.92 -6.66
CA TYR A 293 -20.25 -8.73 -5.94
C TYR A 293 -20.46 -8.62 -4.43
N ARG A 294 -20.26 -9.71 -3.70
CA ARG A 294 -20.14 -9.68 -2.24
C ARG A 294 -18.68 -9.44 -1.84
N LEU A 295 -18.40 -8.26 -1.28
CA LEU A 295 -17.05 -7.87 -0.88
C LEU A 295 -16.94 -7.96 0.65
N ILE A 296 -15.93 -8.67 1.15
CA ILE A 296 -15.74 -8.92 2.59
C ILE A 296 -14.35 -8.48 3.02
N ALA A 297 -14.30 -7.50 3.94
CA ALA A 297 -13.09 -7.13 4.64
C ALA A 297 -12.92 -7.99 5.90
N VAL A 298 -11.70 -8.46 6.16
CA VAL A 298 -11.38 -9.24 7.37
C VAL A 298 -10.32 -8.51 8.18
N GLU A 299 -10.60 -8.26 9.46
CA GLU A 299 -9.69 -7.57 10.39
C GLU A 299 -9.37 -8.44 11.62
N PRO A 300 -8.27 -8.18 12.35
CA PRO A 300 -7.95 -8.92 13.56
C PRO A 300 -8.82 -8.46 14.75
N ALA A 301 -9.35 -9.42 15.51
CA ALA A 301 -10.14 -9.13 16.72
C ALA A 301 -9.35 -8.37 17.82
N SER A 302 -8.01 -8.44 17.78
CA SER A 302 -7.11 -7.73 18.69
C SER A 302 -6.94 -6.25 18.38
N CYS A 303 -7.30 -5.80 17.17
CA CYS A 303 -7.29 -4.39 16.77
C CYS A 303 -8.43 -4.12 15.76
N PRO A 304 -9.69 -4.11 16.22
CA PRO A 304 -10.84 -4.12 15.32
C PRO A 304 -11.36 -2.70 15.02
N SER A 305 -10.71 -2.07 14.06
CA SER A 305 -11.05 -0.74 13.54
C SER A 305 -12.39 -0.67 12.80
N PHE A 306 -12.85 -1.73 12.12
CA PHE A 306 -14.09 -1.74 11.37
C PHE A 306 -15.31 -2.13 12.21
N THR A 307 -15.15 -3.14 13.06
CA THR A 307 -16.27 -3.70 13.83
C THR A 307 -16.48 -3.01 15.17
N ARG A 308 -15.48 -2.30 15.70
CA ARG A 308 -15.57 -1.53 16.96
C ARG A 308 -14.99 -0.12 16.87
N GLY A 309 -14.55 0.34 15.70
CA GLY A 309 -14.02 1.69 15.54
C GLY A 309 -15.12 2.75 15.44
N THR A 310 -14.68 4.00 15.52
CA THR A 310 -15.54 5.18 15.30
C THR A 310 -15.16 5.81 13.97
N TYR A 311 -16.15 6.12 13.13
CA TYR A 311 -15.92 6.87 11.90
C TYR A 311 -15.91 8.37 12.21
N ALA A 312 -14.72 8.91 12.41
CA ALA A 312 -14.45 10.31 12.73
C ALA A 312 -13.06 10.69 12.22
N TYR A 313 -12.83 11.99 12.06
CA TYR A 313 -11.47 12.49 11.83
C TYR A 313 -10.58 12.18 13.02
N ASP A 314 -9.40 11.61 12.75
CA ASP A 314 -8.38 11.35 13.76
C ASP A 314 -6.97 11.60 13.21
N PHE A 315 -6.00 11.70 14.11
CA PHE A 315 -4.60 11.82 13.72
C PHE A 315 -4.04 10.48 13.25
N CYS A 316 -3.31 10.51 12.13
CA CYS A 316 -2.67 9.32 11.57
C CYS A 316 -1.37 8.92 12.32
N ASP A 317 -0.89 9.76 13.23
CA ASP A 317 0.37 9.58 13.96
C ASP A 317 0.28 10.03 15.42
N THR A 318 1.18 9.53 16.27
CA THR A 318 1.19 9.84 17.70
C THR A 318 1.66 11.27 18.00
N GLY A 319 2.49 11.84 17.13
CA GLY A 319 2.97 13.21 17.26
C GLY A 319 1.96 14.28 16.80
N MET A 320 0.81 13.89 16.25
CA MET A 320 -0.22 14.79 15.74
C MET A 320 0.29 15.77 14.66
N ILE A 321 1.25 15.30 13.85
CA ILE A 321 1.92 16.11 12.80
C ILE A 321 1.26 15.87 11.44
N CYS A 322 0.76 14.67 11.19
CA CYS A 322 0.10 14.33 9.94
C CYS A 322 -1.27 15.00 9.83
N PRO A 323 -1.76 15.18 8.59
CA PRO A 323 -3.16 15.51 8.33
C PRO A 323 -4.14 14.61 9.08
N LEU A 324 -5.31 15.16 9.43
CA LEU A 324 -6.43 14.34 9.89
C LEU A 324 -7.12 13.72 8.67
N ALA A 325 -7.53 12.46 8.83
CA ALA A 325 -8.23 11.67 7.82
C ALA A 325 -9.45 10.97 8.44
#